data_AF-A0A6P4ZZG1-F1
#
_entry.id   AF-A0A6P4ZZG1-F1
#
_cell.length_a   1.000
_cell.length_b   1.000
_cell.length_c   1.000
_cell.angle_alpha   90.00
_cell.angle_beta   90.00
_cell.angle_gamma   90.00
#
_symmetry.space_group_name_H-M   'P 1'
#
loop_
_entity.id
_entity.type
_entity.pdbx_description
1 polymer ?
#
loop_
_entity_poly.entity_id
_entity_poly.type
_entity_poly.pdbx_seq_one_letter_code
_entity_poly.pdbx_strand_id
1 'polypeptide(L)'
;MGSKRVAIIGAGVSGLTSIKACLEEGLQPVCFEQHDDLGGVWYYSDDVRPNQGAAMYRSLITNSSKEMMSFSDFPFPKDTPPYLPYHRVYTYLQDYAQHFSLKKHIRFGTQVSRIQKTEDFDETGRWEVRTVQTGHGDGEQKEIFDAVMVRLRTDDHRNINVSSNN
;
A
#
# COMPACT_ATOMS: atom_id res chain seq x y z
N MET A 1 -10.02 -4.71 -27.55
CA MET A 1 -8.76 -4.93 -26.78
C MET A 1 -9.18 -5.00 -25.31
N GLY A 2 -8.78 -6.04 -24.58
CA GLY A 2 -9.14 -6.17 -23.17
C GLY A 2 -8.53 -5.05 -22.33
N SER A 3 -9.14 -4.72 -21.19
CA SER A 3 -8.57 -3.77 -20.23
C SER A 3 -7.22 -4.29 -19.72
N LYS A 4 -6.22 -3.41 -19.65
CA LYS A 4 -4.89 -3.75 -19.13
C LYS A 4 -4.94 -4.05 -17.63
N ARG A 5 -4.22 -5.08 -17.20
CA ARG A 5 -4.06 -5.48 -15.79
C ARG A 5 -2.85 -4.78 -15.19
N VAL A 6 -3.04 -4.15 -14.04
CA VAL A 6 -1.98 -3.41 -13.33
C VAL A 6 -1.75 -4.01 -11.95
N ALA A 7 -0.52 -4.45 -11.68
CA ALA A 7 -0.14 -4.86 -10.33
C ALA A 7 0.23 -3.63 -9.49
N ILE A 8 -0.33 -3.52 -8.30
CA ILE A 8 -0.05 -2.45 -7.34
C ILE A 8 0.53 -3.09 -6.08
N ILE A 9 1.61 -2.53 -5.55
CA ILE A 9 2.32 -3.11 -4.40
C ILE A 9 2.17 -2.21 -3.18
N GLY A 10 1.47 -2.73 -2.17
CA GLY A 10 1.11 -2.06 -0.93
C GLY A 10 -0.21 -1.30 -0.99
N ALA A 11 -1.04 -1.45 0.04
CA ALA A 11 -2.34 -0.80 0.23
C ALA A 11 -2.30 0.37 1.21
N GLY A 12 -1.17 1.08 1.29
CA GLY A 12 -1.08 2.37 1.97
C GLY A 12 -1.76 3.50 1.19
N VAL A 13 -1.58 4.75 1.64
CA VAL A 13 -2.12 5.97 0.99
C VAL A 13 -1.94 5.95 -0.54
N SER A 14 -0.69 5.73 -0.99
CA SER A 14 -0.34 5.67 -2.41
C SER A 14 -0.97 4.50 -3.16
N GLY A 15 -1.16 3.37 -2.49
CA GLY A 15 -1.77 2.18 -3.07
C GLY A 15 -3.24 2.42 -3.37
N LEU A 16 -3.97 2.98 -2.41
CA LEU A 16 -5.38 3.34 -2.56
C LEU A 16 -5.59 4.33 -3.71
N THR A 17 -4.78 5.39 -3.79
CA THR A 17 -4.87 6.35 -4.91
C THR A 17 -4.51 5.70 -6.25
N SER A 18 -3.56 4.76 -6.27
CA SER A 18 -3.19 4.04 -7.49
C SER A 18 -4.32 3.13 -7.98
N ILE A 19 -5.01 2.43 -7.07
CA ILE A 19 -6.18 1.60 -7.41
C ILE A 19 -7.25 2.49 -8.02
N LYS A 20 -7.59 3.61 -7.35
CA LYS A 20 -8.61 4.52 -7.83
C LYS A 20 -8.27 5.08 -9.21
N ALA A 21 -7.05 5.60 -9.40
CA ALA A 21 -6.60 6.13 -10.68
C ALA A 21 -6.68 5.07 -11.80
N CYS A 22 -6.32 3.82 -11.50
CA CYS A 22 -6.49 2.73 -12.46
C CYS A 22 -7.95 2.51 -12.85
N LEU A 23 -8.88 2.53 -11.88
CA LEU A 23 -10.30 2.36 -12.15
C LEU A 23 -10.89 3.50 -12.99
N GLU A 24 -10.47 4.75 -12.73
CA GLU A 24 -10.91 5.93 -13.49
C GLU A 24 -10.45 5.89 -14.95
N GLU A 25 -9.27 5.34 -15.21
CA GLU A 25 -8.73 5.12 -16.56
C GLU A 25 -9.22 3.82 -17.22
N GLY A 26 -10.17 3.12 -16.59
CA GLY A 26 -10.73 1.87 -17.11
C GLY A 26 -9.75 0.70 -17.14
N LEU A 27 -8.72 0.72 -16.29
CA LEU A 27 -7.75 -0.35 -16.09
C LEU A 27 -8.24 -1.37 -15.05
N GLN A 28 -7.57 -2.51 -14.95
CA GLN A 28 -7.87 -3.58 -13.99
C GLN A 28 -6.77 -3.70 -12.92
N PRO A 29 -6.88 -2.96 -11.79
CA PRO A 29 -5.90 -3.04 -10.73
C PRO A 29 -6.03 -4.33 -9.92
N VAL A 30 -4.88 -4.90 -9.56
CA VAL A 30 -4.71 -5.92 -8.52
C VAL A 30 -3.66 -5.42 -7.54
N CYS A 31 -4.07 -5.12 -6.32
CA CYS A 31 -3.20 -4.65 -5.26
C CYS A 31 -2.82 -5.81 -4.34
N PHE A 32 -1.53 -5.92 -4.03
CA PHE A 32 -0.99 -6.89 -3.08
C PHE A 32 -0.55 -6.16 -1.81
N GLU A 33 -1.14 -6.53 -0.68
CA GLU A 33 -0.79 -6.02 0.64
C GLU A 33 -0.32 -7.18 1.53
N GLN A 34 0.88 -7.05 2.08
CA GLN A 34 1.50 -8.11 2.88
C GLN A 34 0.82 -8.30 4.24
N HIS A 35 0.17 -7.25 4.76
CA HIS A 35 -0.60 -7.28 6.01
C HIS A 35 -2.08 -7.63 5.77
N ASP A 36 -2.81 -7.78 6.86
CA ASP A 36 -4.23 -8.14 6.92
C ASP A 36 -5.19 -6.94 6.72
N ASP A 37 -4.69 -5.71 6.66
CA ASP A 37 -5.50 -4.51 6.41
C ASP A 37 -4.73 -3.44 5.62
N LEU A 38 -5.48 -2.44 5.12
CA LEU A 38 -4.96 -1.30 4.38
C LEU A 38 -4.37 -0.24 5.32
N GLY A 39 -3.87 0.86 4.75
CA GLY A 39 -3.47 2.06 5.50
C GLY A 39 -1.97 2.17 5.72
N GLY A 40 -1.23 1.07 5.56
CA GLY A 40 0.23 1.05 5.61
C GLY A 40 0.76 1.64 6.91
N VAL A 41 1.48 2.77 6.83
CA VAL A 41 2.04 3.44 8.01
C VAL A 41 0.96 3.80 9.03
N TRP A 42 -0.26 4.13 8.61
CA TRP A 42 -1.39 4.49 9.50
C TRP A 42 -2.08 3.30 10.16
N TYR A 43 -1.73 2.08 9.75
CA TYR A 43 -2.22 0.85 10.36
C TYR A 43 -1.30 0.46 11.54
N TYR A 44 -1.61 1.05 12.70
CA TYR A 44 -0.85 0.86 13.93
C TYR A 44 -1.14 -0.50 14.59
N SER A 45 -0.10 -1.07 15.19
CA SER A 45 -0.14 -2.29 16.00
C SER A 45 0.84 -2.14 17.15
N ASP A 46 0.48 -2.60 18.36
CA ASP A 46 1.43 -2.66 19.49
C ASP A 46 2.51 -3.72 19.22
N ASP A 47 2.17 -4.80 18.52
CA ASP A 47 3.11 -5.81 18.08
C ASP A 47 3.94 -5.33 16.88
N VAL A 48 5.26 -5.55 16.93
CA VAL A 48 6.16 -5.31 15.80
C VAL A 48 5.87 -6.35 14.72
N ARG A 49 5.26 -5.93 13.61
CA ARG A 49 5.06 -6.84 12.47
C ARG A 49 6.31 -6.88 11.60
N PRO A 50 6.69 -8.05 11.06
CA PRO A 50 7.76 -8.14 10.06
C PRO A 50 7.45 -7.19 8.89
N ASN A 51 8.45 -6.45 8.42
CA ASN A 51 8.31 -5.52 7.29
C ASN A 51 7.24 -4.43 7.47
N GLN A 52 6.72 -4.21 8.70
CA GLN A 52 5.71 -3.18 8.97
C GLN A 52 6.24 -1.79 8.63
N GLY A 53 7.50 -1.55 9.01
CA GLY A 53 8.23 -0.36 8.70
C GLY A 53 7.66 0.94 9.30
N ALA A 54 8.55 1.82 9.79
CA ALA A 54 8.28 3.02 10.59
C ALA A 54 7.53 2.63 11.84
N ALA A 55 8.21 2.77 12.97
CA ALA A 55 7.56 2.67 14.26
C ALA A 55 6.61 3.86 14.41
N MET A 56 5.39 3.72 13.87
CA MET A 56 4.28 4.52 14.30
C MET A 56 4.15 4.31 15.81
N TYR A 57 4.04 5.40 16.54
CA TYR A 57 3.89 5.37 17.99
C TYR A 57 2.50 5.84 18.37
N ARG A 58 1.99 5.32 19.48
CA ARG A 58 0.59 5.52 19.92
C ARG A 58 0.16 6.99 20.01
N SER A 59 1.07 7.89 20.35
CA SER A 59 0.77 9.33 20.50
C SER A 59 0.95 10.15 19.22
N LEU A 60 1.16 9.51 18.06
CA LEU A 60 1.40 10.21 16.81
C LEU A 60 0.19 11.06 16.40
N ILE A 61 0.45 12.35 16.19
CA ILE A 61 -0.45 13.34 15.60
C ILE A 61 0.20 13.82 14.30
N THR A 62 -0.62 14.10 13.28
CA THR A 62 -0.14 14.62 11.99
C THR A 62 0.61 15.94 12.18
N ASN A 63 1.71 16.11 11.45
CA ASN A 63 2.45 17.38 11.35
C ASN A 63 1.88 18.29 10.25
N SER A 64 1.11 17.73 9.32
CA SER A 64 0.38 18.46 8.28
C SER A 64 -1.09 18.63 8.67
N SER A 65 -1.71 19.71 8.19
CA SER A 65 -3.13 19.97 8.42
C SER A 65 -4.01 19.02 7.60
N LYS A 66 -5.25 18.80 8.06
CA LYS A 66 -6.24 17.95 7.37
C LYS A 66 -6.46 18.37 5.92
N GLU A 67 -6.44 19.68 5.64
CA GLU A 67 -6.67 20.23 4.30
C GLU A 67 -5.50 19.92 3.35
N MET A 68 -4.27 19.86 3.87
CA MET A 68 -3.10 19.47 3.08
C MET A 68 -2.99 17.95 2.90
N MET A 69 -3.70 17.16 3.71
CA MET A 69 -3.65 15.71 3.71
C MET A 69 -4.85 15.05 3.01
N SER A 70 -5.94 15.78 2.79
CA SER A 70 -7.12 15.24 2.10
C SER A 70 -6.81 14.90 0.65
N PHE A 71 -7.36 13.78 0.18
CA PHE A 71 -7.50 13.53 -1.24
C PHE A 71 -8.40 14.60 -1.86
N SER A 72 -8.04 15.02 -3.08
CA SER A 72 -8.64 16.16 -3.78
C SER A 72 -10.15 16.04 -3.98
N ASP A 73 -10.66 14.81 -4.04
CA ASP A 73 -12.07 14.50 -4.28
C ASP A 73 -12.75 13.82 -3.08
N PHE A 74 -12.07 13.77 -1.92
CA PHE A 74 -12.60 13.20 -0.70
C PHE A 74 -12.11 14.01 0.51
N PRO A 75 -12.66 15.21 0.75
CA PRO A 75 -12.21 16.07 1.85
C PRO A 75 -12.56 15.47 3.22
N PHE A 76 -11.79 15.83 4.26
CA PHE A 76 -12.18 15.53 5.63
C PHE A 76 -13.49 16.26 6.00
N PRO A 77 -14.31 15.70 6.91
CA PRO A 77 -15.46 16.41 7.45
C PRO A 77 -15.09 17.80 8.02
N LYS A 78 -16.01 18.76 7.92
CA LYS A 78 -15.77 20.16 8.34
C LYS A 78 -15.39 20.25 9.83
N ASP A 79 -16.03 19.45 10.68
CA ASP A 79 -15.83 19.44 12.13
C ASP A 79 -14.57 18.68 12.57
N THR A 80 -13.82 18.10 11.63
CA THR A 80 -12.56 17.40 11.93
C THR A 80 -11.49 18.39 12.40
N PRO A 81 -10.73 18.11 13.48
CA PRO A 81 -9.62 18.94 13.91
C PRO A 81 -8.55 19.15 12.82
N PRO A 82 -7.82 20.28 12.82
CA PRO A 82 -6.81 20.54 11.80
C PRO A 82 -5.65 19.55 11.83
N TYR A 83 -5.29 19.01 13.00
CA TYR A 83 -4.25 17.98 13.15
C TYR A 83 -4.86 16.74 13.78
N LEU A 84 -4.49 15.56 13.27
CA LEU A 84 -5.21 14.33 13.53
C LEU A 84 -4.33 13.29 14.22
N PRO A 85 -4.84 12.59 15.24
CA PRO A 85 -4.18 11.39 15.72
C PRO A 85 -4.21 10.31 14.63
N TYR A 86 -3.23 9.40 14.64
CA TYR A 86 -3.06 8.39 13.60
C TYR A 86 -4.34 7.59 13.26
N HIS A 87 -5.14 7.22 14.27
CA HIS A 87 -6.34 6.42 14.08
C HIS A 87 -7.44 7.15 13.30
N ARG A 88 -7.46 8.49 13.32
CA ARG A 88 -8.39 9.28 12.52
C ARG A 88 -7.98 9.29 11.05
N VAL A 89 -6.68 9.37 10.77
CA VAL A 89 -6.17 9.22 9.41
C VAL A 89 -6.44 7.82 8.88
N TYR A 90 -6.22 6.80 9.71
CA TYR A 90 -6.56 5.42 9.38
C TYR A 90 -8.04 5.24 9.02
N THR A 91 -8.95 5.79 9.85
CA THR A 91 -10.40 5.75 9.60
C THR A 91 -10.74 6.42 8.27
N TYR A 92 -10.16 7.59 7.99
CA TYR A 92 -10.34 8.29 6.73
C TYR A 92 -9.91 7.45 5.50
N LEU A 93 -8.80 6.71 5.59
CA LEU A 93 -8.37 5.80 4.53
C LEU A 93 -9.32 4.62 4.34
N GLN A 94 -9.89 4.11 5.43
CA GLN A 94 -10.91 3.06 5.38
C GLN A 94 -12.19 3.57 4.70
N ASP A 95 -12.64 4.77 5.06
CA ASP A 95 -13.81 5.42 4.47
C ASP A 95 -13.61 5.69 2.98
N TYR A 96 -12.43 6.17 2.59
CA TYR A 96 -12.04 6.38 1.19
C TYR A 96 -12.08 5.06 0.40
N ALA A 97 -11.48 4.00 0.94
CA ALA A 97 -11.45 2.70 0.29
C ALA A 97 -12.85 2.08 0.15
N GLN A 98 -13.74 2.33 1.13
CA GLN A 98 -15.13 1.89 1.07
C GLN A 98 -15.92 2.71 0.04
N HIS A 99 -15.79 4.03 0.05
CA HIS A 99 -16.52 4.95 -0.83
C HIS A 99 -16.27 4.63 -2.30
N PHE A 100 -15.00 4.43 -2.69
CA PHE A 100 -14.63 4.08 -4.06
C PHE A 100 -14.60 2.57 -4.33
N SER A 101 -15.06 1.73 -3.38
CA SER A 101 -15.08 0.27 -3.49
C SER A 101 -13.72 -0.35 -3.85
N LEU A 102 -12.64 0.18 -3.30
CA LEU A 102 -11.26 -0.20 -3.62
C LEU A 102 -10.86 -1.55 -3.00
N LYS A 103 -11.45 -1.92 -1.86
CA LYS A 103 -11.07 -3.12 -1.09
C LYS A 103 -11.14 -4.42 -1.90
N LYS A 104 -12.09 -4.54 -2.84
CA LYS A 104 -12.25 -5.72 -3.71
C LYS A 104 -11.07 -5.96 -4.66
N HIS A 105 -10.21 -4.96 -4.84
CA HIS A 105 -9.01 -5.02 -5.66
C HIS A 105 -7.76 -5.34 -4.84
N ILE A 106 -7.87 -5.47 -3.52
CA ILE A 106 -6.75 -5.69 -2.62
C ILE A 106 -6.74 -7.15 -2.17
N ARG A 107 -5.58 -7.79 -2.28
CA ARG A 107 -5.28 -9.11 -1.75
C ARG A 107 -4.40 -8.94 -0.52
N PHE A 108 -5.02 -9.12 0.64
CA PHE A 108 -4.37 -9.03 1.94
C PHE A 108 -3.60 -10.32 2.27
N GLY A 109 -2.62 -10.19 3.15
CA GLY A 109 -1.73 -11.29 3.50
C GLY A 109 -0.92 -11.80 2.30
N THR A 110 -0.69 -10.98 1.28
CA THR A 110 0.02 -11.37 0.06
C THR A 110 1.26 -10.52 -0.13
N GLN A 111 2.43 -11.09 0.16
CA GLN A 111 3.71 -10.43 0.00
C GLN A 111 4.23 -10.62 -1.43
N VAL A 112 4.68 -9.55 -2.08
CA VAL A 112 5.40 -9.65 -3.36
C VAL A 112 6.86 -9.99 -3.09
N SER A 113 7.32 -11.15 -3.56
CA SER A 113 8.71 -11.62 -3.41
C SER A 113 9.62 -11.13 -4.54
N ARG A 114 9.10 -11.04 -5.76
CA ARG A 114 9.88 -10.69 -6.95
C ARG A 114 9.03 -10.06 -8.03
N ILE A 115 9.63 -9.11 -8.74
CA ILE A 115 9.09 -8.52 -9.96
C ILE A 115 10.18 -8.62 -11.02
N GLN A 116 9.84 -9.13 -12.20
CA GLN A 116 10.78 -9.21 -13.30
C GLN A 116 10.09 -9.01 -14.65
N LYS A 117 10.85 -8.57 -15.64
CA LYS A 117 10.40 -8.54 -17.03
C LYS A 117 10.12 -9.96 -17.52
N THR A 118 9.10 -10.15 -18.35
CA THR A 118 8.91 -11.42 -19.06
C THR A 118 9.98 -11.62 -20.14
N GLU A 119 10.13 -12.85 -20.64
CA GLU A 119 11.07 -13.15 -21.73
C GLU A 119 10.75 -12.37 -23.01
N ASP A 120 9.47 -12.16 -23.27
CA ASP A 120 8.90 -11.40 -24.40
C ASP A 120 8.65 -9.91 -24.05
N PHE A 121 9.37 -9.35 -23.08
CA PHE A 121 9.14 -7.98 -22.61
C PHE A 121 9.35 -6.93 -23.71
N ASP A 122 10.33 -7.10 -24.58
CA ASP A 122 10.61 -6.10 -25.62
C ASP A 122 9.49 -6.02 -26.66
N GLU A 123 8.67 -7.08 -26.78
CA GLU A 123 7.49 -7.13 -27.65
C GLU A 123 6.20 -6.74 -26.90
N THR A 124 6.06 -7.14 -25.64
CA THR A 124 4.78 -7.05 -24.90
C THR A 124 4.76 -6.02 -23.78
N GLY A 125 5.92 -5.65 -23.23
CA GLY A 125 6.07 -4.76 -22.07
C GLY A 125 5.57 -5.34 -20.75
N ARG A 126 5.33 -6.66 -20.68
CA ARG A 126 4.66 -7.31 -19.53
C ARG A 126 5.61 -7.72 -18.41
N TRP A 127 5.09 -7.73 -17.20
CA TRP A 127 5.84 -8.03 -16.00
C TRP A 127 5.34 -9.32 -15.35
N GLU A 128 6.26 -10.13 -14.90
CA GLU A 128 6.01 -11.25 -14.00
C GLU A 128 6.11 -10.76 -12.55
N VAL A 129 5.04 -10.94 -11.79
CA VAL A 129 4.96 -10.64 -10.36
C VAL A 129 4.82 -11.96 -9.61
N ARG A 130 5.70 -12.16 -8.63
CA ARG A 130 5.68 -13.34 -7.76
C ARG A 130 5.25 -12.98 -6.36
N THR A 131 4.37 -13.78 -5.80
CA THR A 131 3.77 -13.52 -4.48
C THR A 131 3.76 -14.74 -3.59
N VAL A 132 3.91 -14.50 -2.29
CA VAL A 132 3.82 -15.53 -1.24
C VAL A 132 2.73 -15.11 -0.26
N GLN A 133 1.91 -16.07 0.20
CA GLN A 133 0.91 -15.78 1.21
C GLN A 133 1.56 -15.71 2.59
N THR A 134 1.42 -14.57 3.27
CA THR A 134 1.98 -14.34 4.61
C THR A 134 1.32 -15.31 5.61
N GLY A 135 2.13 -16.08 6.34
CA GLY A 135 1.65 -16.96 7.41
C GLY A 135 1.18 -18.35 6.97
N HIS A 136 1.10 -18.62 5.67
CA HIS A 136 0.83 -19.95 5.12
C HIS A 136 2.04 -20.42 4.31
N GLY A 137 2.49 -21.66 4.52
CA GLY A 137 3.60 -22.27 3.77
C GLY A 137 3.27 -22.58 2.31
N ASP A 138 2.31 -21.86 1.74
CA ASP A 138 1.87 -22.03 0.37
C ASP A 138 2.97 -21.55 -0.59
N GLY A 139 3.17 -22.32 -1.65
CA GLY A 139 4.19 -22.05 -2.65
C GLY A 139 4.01 -20.68 -3.33
N GLU A 140 5.13 -20.16 -3.82
CA GLU A 140 5.18 -18.91 -4.60
C GLU A 140 4.20 -18.97 -5.79
N GLN A 141 3.31 -17.98 -5.87
CA GLN A 141 2.39 -17.79 -6.99
C GLN A 141 3.02 -16.84 -8.02
N LYS A 142 2.73 -17.08 -9.29
CA LYS A 142 3.24 -16.29 -10.41
C LYS A 142 2.07 -15.75 -11.24
N GLU A 143 2.06 -14.44 -11.48
CA GLU A 143 1.09 -13.77 -12.35
C GLU A 143 1.76 -12.78 -13.30
N ILE A 144 1.16 -12.62 -14.49
CA ILE A 144 1.62 -11.67 -15.50
C ILE A 144 0.70 -10.44 -15.54
N PHE A 145 1.30 -9.26 -15.62
CA PHE A 145 0.64 -7.95 -15.65
C PHE A 145 1.16 -7.08 -16.79
N ASP A 146 0.30 -6.20 -17.30
CA ASP A 146 0.66 -5.27 -18.38
C ASP A 146 1.45 -4.06 -17.86
N ALA A 147 1.31 -3.75 -16.57
CA ALA A 147 2.08 -2.73 -15.87
C ALA A 147 2.21 -3.03 -14.39
N VAL A 148 3.21 -2.44 -13.74
CA VAL A 148 3.43 -2.53 -12.29
C VAL A 148 3.61 -1.14 -11.72
N MET A 149 2.83 -0.82 -10.68
CA MET A 149 2.98 0.38 -9.86
C MET A 149 3.58 -0.02 -8.51
N VAL A 150 4.85 0.32 -8.33
CA VAL A 150 5.59 -0.01 -7.11
C VAL A 150 5.53 1.17 -6.16
N ARG A 151 5.01 0.96 -4.96
CA ARG A 151 5.32 1.82 -3.83
C ARG A 151 5.92 0.99 -2.71
N LEU A 152 7.23 0.87 -2.76
CA LEU A 152 8.04 0.40 -1.65
C LEU A 152 8.37 1.58 -0.74
N ARG A 153 8.53 1.30 0.56
CA ARG A 153 8.97 2.28 1.55
C ARG A 153 10.49 2.38 1.52
N THR A 154 11.05 3.59 1.64
CA THR A 154 12.50 3.86 1.56
C THR A 154 13.26 3.66 2.88
N ASP A 155 12.61 3.28 3.97
CA ASP A 155 13.17 3.27 5.33
C ASP A 155 13.09 1.90 6.03
N ASP A 156 13.24 0.81 5.30
CA ASP A 156 13.34 -0.54 5.88
C ASP A 156 14.72 -0.83 6.50
N HIS A 157 15.73 -0.01 6.20
CA HIS A 157 17.02 -0.07 6.89
C HIS A 157 16.97 0.79 8.15
N ARG A 158 16.64 0.19 9.30
CA ARG A 158 16.94 0.82 10.59
C ARG A 158 18.46 1.01 10.70
N ASN A 159 18.94 2.24 10.54
CA ASN A 159 20.32 2.59 10.84
C ASN A 159 20.50 2.60 12.37
N ILE A 160 20.81 1.44 12.95
CA ILE A 160 21.20 1.33 14.35
C ILE A 160 22.73 1.40 14.42
N ASN A 161 23.29 2.61 14.36
CA ASN A 161 24.69 2.82 14.73
C ASN A 161 24.78 2.86 16.26
N VAL A 162 24.97 1.70 16.88
CA VAL A 162 25.43 1.64 18.28
C VAL A 162 26.94 1.84 18.26
N SER A 163 27.40 3.08 18.41
CA SER A 163 28.78 3.31 18.82
C SER A 163 28.93 2.85 20.26
N SER A 164 29.38 1.62 20.46
CA SER A 164 29.86 1.15 21.75
C SER A 164 31.13 1.91 22.09
N ASN A 165 31.00 2.97 22.90
CA ASN A 165 32.09 3.50 23.69
C ASN A 165 32.28 2.56 24.89
N ASN A 166 33.32 1.74 24.84
CA ASN A 166 34.19 1.46 25.99
C ASN A 166 35.52 0.89 25.49
#